data_AF-A0A2T1CA61-F1
#
_entry.id   AF-A0A2T1CA61-F1
#
_cell.length_a   1.000
_cell.length_b   1.000
_cell.length_c   1.000
_cell.angle_alpha   90.00
_cell.angle_beta   90.00
_cell.angle_gamma   90.00
#
_symmetry.space_group_name_H-M   'P 1'
#
loop_
_entity.id
_entity.type
_entity.pdbx_description
1 polymer ?
#
loop_
_entity_poly.entity_id
_entity_poly.type
_entity_poly.pdbx_seq_one_letter_code
_entity_poly.pdbx_strand_id
1 'polypeptide(L)'
;MDQQPLFASNYTTSKSLILLPFLGLIMLLSGCEQTLNLNDAQGKIKDELAKQTGLEVKSVNCSGQVKVKAGETFECKADTNAGNIPITAKLQDDKGLFAWNTQNFVNLKVVEDSIQKGLKEQVKVDVTANCGDPKYKVAKAGDTFKCQVEDKQKNKKDVEVAVKDNEGNISWKLTK
;
A
#
# COMPACT_ATOMS: atom_id res chain seq x y z
N MET A 1 -11.01 -10.52 35.48
CA MET A 1 -11.21 -10.69 36.92
C MET A 1 -12.70 -10.50 37.14
N ASP A 2 -13.48 -11.56 36.87
CA ASP A 2 -14.18 -12.36 37.91
C ASP A 2 -15.60 -11.78 38.08
N GLN A 3 -16.72 -12.51 38.11
CA GLN A 3 -17.02 -13.92 38.31
C GLN A 3 -18.50 -14.17 37.89
N GLN A 4 -18.83 -15.43 37.61
CA GLN A 4 -20.19 -15.98 37.48
C GLN A 4 -21.11 -15.67 38.68
N PRO A 5 -22.43 -15.89 38.51
CA PRO A 5 -23.08 -16.95 39.29
C PRO A 5 -23.91 -17.89 38.38
N LEU A 6 -23.75 -19.20 38.49
CA LEU A 6 -24.45 -20.15 39.38
C LEU A 6 -25.80 -20.64 38.83
N PHE A 7 -25.70 -21.83 38.23
CA PHE A 7 -26.63 -22.96 38.17
C PHE A 7 -27.99 -22.82 38.87
N ALA A 8 -29.06 -23.04 38.11
CA ALA A 8 -30.27 -23.69 38.58
C ALA A 8 -30.70 -24.75 37.54
N SER A 9 -30.36 -26.00 37.84
CA SER A 9 -30.83 -27.19 37.12
C SER A 9 -32.28 -27.47 37.47
N ASN A 10 -33.15 -27.57 36.47
CA ASN A 10 -34.43 -28.28 36.58
C ASN A 10 -34.54 -29.25 35.40
N TYR A 11 -34.01 -30.47 35.61
CA TYR A 11 -34.22 -31.60 34.72
C TYR A 11 -35.53 -32.30 35.11
N THR A 12 -36.62 -32.01 34.39
CA THR A 12 -37.83 -32.84 34.45
C THR A 12 -37.69 -33.96 33.45
N THR A 13 -37.49 -35.16 33.98
CA THR A 13 -37.50 -36.42 33.25
C THR A 13 -38.90 -36.71 32.73
N SER A 14 -39.06 -36.87 31.42
CA SER A 14 -40.21 -37.57 30.84
C SER A 14 -39.72 -38.42 29.67
N LYS A 15 -39.48 -39.69 29.96
CA LYS A 15 -39.32 -40.76 28.97
C LYS A 15 -40.63 -40.86 28.18
N SER A 16 -40.56 -40.66 26.87
CA SER A 16 -41.46 -41.34 25.94
C SER A 16 -40.76 -41.53 24.60
N LEU A 17 -40.54 -42.81 24.27
CA LEU A 17 -40.12 -43.33 22.98
C LEU A 17 -41.11 -42.90 21.90
N ILE A 18 -40.64 -42.16 20.89
CA ILE A 18 -41.24 -42.18 19.54
C ILE A 18 -40.10 -42.23 18.53
N LEU A 19 -39.91 -43.40 17.93
CA LEU A 19 -39.16 -43.61 16.69
C LEU A 19 -39.88 -42.90 15.54
N LEU A 20 -39.19 -42.01 14.83
CA LEU A 20 -39.58 -41.51 13.49
C LEU A 20 -38.31 -41.22 12.67
N PRO A 21 -38.06 -41.96 11.56
CA PRO A 21 -36.90 -41.74 10.71
C PRO A 21 -37.26 -40.66 9.67
N PHE A 22 -36.82 -39.42 9.88
CA PHE A 22 -36.94 -38.37 8.87
C PHE A 22 -35.56 -37.84 8.46
N LEU A 23 -35.10 -38.42 7.35
CA LEU A 23 -34.29 -37.83 6.28
C LEU A 23 -33.51 -36.57 6.66
N GLY A 24 -32.21 -36.77 6.92
CA GLY A 24 -31.23 -35.70 6.95
C GLY A 24 -31.13 -35.01 5.60
N LEU A 25 -31.69 -33.81 5.51
CA LEU A 25 -31.38 -32.88 4.43
C LEU A 25 -30.07 -32.18 4.78
N ILE A 26 -28.96 -32.81 4.41
CA ILE A 26 -27.63 -32.20 4.42
C ILE A 26 -27.67 -31.09 3.35
N MET A 27 -27.85 -29.83 3.79
CA MET A 27 -27.61 -28.68 2.93
C MET A 27 -26.12 -28.61 2.61
N LEU A 28 -25.74 -29.19 1.48
CA LEU A 28 -24.47 -28.90 0.84
C LEU A 28 -24.52 -27.43 0.42
N LEU A 29 -23.99 -26.54 1.26
CA LEU A 29 -23.59 -25.20 0.85
C LEU A 29 -22.47 -25.38 -0.18
N SER A 30 -22.84 -25.52 -1.45
CA SER A 30 -21.91 -25.32 -2.56
C SER A 30 -21.43 -23.88 -2.47
N GLY A 31 -20.30 -23.68 -1.79
CA GLY A 31 -19.61 -22.40 -1.79
C GLY A 31 -19.26 -22.08 -3.24
N CYS A 32 -20.02 -21.16 -3.85
CA CYS A 32 -19.61 -20.55 -5.11
C CYS A 32 -18.25 -19.91 -4.86
N GLU A 33 -17.21 -20.51 -5.43
CA GLU A 33 -15.87 -19.97 -5.36
C GLU A 33 -15.84 -18.68 -6.17
N GLN A 34 -15.93 -17.53 -5.49
CA GLN A 34 -15.88 -16.23 -6.15
C GLN A 34 -14.44 -15.90 -6.55
N THR A 35 -14.26 -15.48 -7.79
CA THR A 35 -12.97 -15.02 -8.32
C THR A 35 -12.96 -13.49 -8.40
N LEU A 36 -11.79 -12.90 -8.12
CA LEU A 36 -11.63 -11.46 -8.13
C LEU A 36 -11.68 -10.95 -9.57
N ASN A 37 -12.46 -9.90 -9.83
CA ASN A 37 -12.41 -9.20 -11.11
C ASN A 37 -11.12 -8.36 -11.17
N LEU A 38 -10.08 -8.91 -11.79
CA LEU A 38 -8.79 -8.24 -11.93
C LEU A 38 -8.87 -6.95 -12.76
N ASN A 39 -9.83 -6.83 -13.69
CA ASN A 39 -9.98 -5.59 -14.47
C ASN A 39 -10.43 -4.43 -13.56
N ASP A 40 -11.35 -4.68 -12.64
CA ASP A 40 -11.80 -3.67 -11.67
C ASP A 40 -10.67 -3.29 -10.70
N ALA A 41 -9.91 -4.29 -10.24
CA ALA A 41 -8.75 -4.06 -9.36
C ALA A 41 -7.67 -3.22 -10.06
N GLN A 42 -7.33 -3.56 -11.32
CA GLN A 42 -6.38 -2.79 -12.15
C GLN A 42 -6.84 -1.34 -12.34
N GLY A 43 -8.13 -1.13 -12.63
CA GLY A 43 -8.70 0.21 -12.77
C GLY A 43 -8.59 1.03 -11.50
N LYS A 44 -8.99 0.46 -10.35
CA LYS A 44 -8.86 1.12 -9.04
C LYS A 44 -7.41 1.47 -8.70
N ILE A 45 -6.48 0.53 -8.86
CA ILE A 45 -5.06 0.76 -8.59
C ILE A 45 -4.52 1.87 -9.50
N LYS A 46 -4.87 1.84 -10.79
CA LYS A 46 -4.46 2.88 -11.76
C LYS A 46 -4.90 4.27 -11.32
N ASP A 47 -6.17 4.43 -10.97
CA ASP A 47 -6.75 5.73 -10.61
C ASP A 47 -6.19 6.23 -9.27
N GLU A 48 -6.09 5.36 -8.26
CA GLU A 48 -5.55 5.71 -6.96
C GLU A 48 -4.06 6.07 -7.05
N LEU A 49 -3.26 5.30 -7.80
CA LEU A 49 -1.84 5.58 -8.01
C LEU A 49 -1.64 6.93 -8.70
N ALA A 50 -2.37 7.20 -9.79
CA ALA A 50 -2.30 8.48 -10.49
C ALA A 50 -2.70 9.64 -9.57
N LYS A 51 -3.77 9.48 -8.78
CA LYS A 51 -4.25 10.52 -7.86
C LYS A 51 -3.26 10.80 -6.71
N GLN A 52 -2.68 9.76 -6.13
CA GLN A 52 -1.76 9.90 -4.99
C GLN A 52 -0.40 10.45 -5.42
N THR A 53 0.11 9.99 -6.57
CA THR A 53 1.48 10.29 -6.99
C THR A 53 1.59 11.44 -7.99
N GLY A 54 0.50 11.75 -8.71
CA GLY A 54 0.53 12.65 -9.86
C GLY A 54 1.26 12.06 -11.08
N LEU A 55 1.61 10.77 -11.06
CA LEU A 55 2.22 10.08 -12.19
C LEU A 55 1.19 9.85 -13.30
N GLU A 56 1.66 9.91 -14.54
CA GLU A 56 0.88 9.43 -15.67
C GLU A 56 0.96 7.90 -15.71
N VAL A 57 -0.11 7.24 -15.28
CA VAL A 57 -0.22 5.78 -15.29
C VAL A 57 -0.87 5.32 -16.59
N LYS A 58 -0.08 4.70 -17.47
CA LYS A 58 -0.55 4.21 -18.77
C LYS A 58 -1.44 2.98 -18.60
N SER A 59 -0.94 1.98 -17.89
CA SER A 59 -1.65 0.73 -17.63
C SER A 59 -1.25 0.13 -16.29
N VAL A 60 -2.12 -0.73 -15.74
CA VAL A 60 -1.83 -1.61 -14.61
C VAL A 60 -2.20 -3.02 -15.06
N ASN A 61 -1.25 -3.95 -14.93
CA ASN A 61 -1.45 -5.35 -15.31
C ASN A 61 -1.24 -6.21 -14.07
N CYS A 62 -2.27 -6.91 -13.62
CA CYS A 62 -2.21 -7.87 -12.54
C CYS A 62 -2.18 -9.28 -13.13
N SER A 63 -1.22 -10.10 -12.72
CA SER A 63 -1.10 -11.47 -13.23
C SER A 63 -1.80 -12.48 -12.32
N GLY A 64 -2.28 -13.57 -12.93
CA GLY A 64 -2.85 -14.71 -12.22
C GLY A 64 -4.38 -14.75 -12.19
N GLN A 65 -4.91 -15.66 -11.37
CA GLN A 65 -6.32 -15.75 -11.02
C GLN A 65 -6.39 -15.78 -9.50
N VAL A 66 -7.10 -14.81 -8.92
CA VAL A 66 -7.14 -14.63 -7.47
C VAL A 66 -8.50 -15.06 -6.97
N LYS A 67 -8.53 -16.08 -6.11
CA LYS A 67 -9.73 -16.46 -5.38
C LYS A 67 -10.01 -15.38 -4.35
N VAL A 68 -11.26 -14.91 -4.26
CA VAL A 68 -11.62 -13.85 -3.32
C VAL A 68 -11.65 -14.44 -1.92
N LYS A 69 -10.53 -14.31 -1.22
CA LYS A 69 -10.36 -14.78 0.15
C LYS A 69 -9.50 -13.80 0.93
N ALA A 70 -9.95 -13.45 2.12
CA ALA A 70 -9.26 -12.54 3.01
C ALA A 70 -7.82 -13.03 3.27
N GLY A 71 -6.88 -12.09 3.16
CA GLY A 71 -5.45 -12.34 3.36
C GLY A 71 -4.68 -12.79 2.12
N GLU A 72 -5.36 -13.25 1.05
CA GLU A 72 -4.69 -13.60 -0.21
C GLU A 72 -4.06 -12.37 -0.86
N THR A 73 -2.93 -12.57 -1.53
CA THR A 73 -2.16 -11.50 -2.19
C THR A 73 -2.08 -11.71 -3.69
N PHE A 74 -1.97 -10.61 -4.43
CA PHE A 74 -1.73 -10.65 -5.86
C PHE A 74 -0.82 -9.51 -6.29
N GLU A 75 -0.04 -9.77 -7.34
CA GLU A 75 0.96 -8.84 -7.85
C GLU A 75 0.43 -8.12 -9.10
N CYS A 76 0.68 -6.83 -9.14
CA CYS A 76 0.38 -5.97 -10.27
C CYS A 76 1.64 -5.20 -10.67
N LYS A 77 1.67 -4.78 -11.93
CA LYS A 77 2.72 -3.93 -12.48
C LYS A 77 2.08 -2.74 -13.16
N ALA A 78 2.39 -1.54 -12.69
CA ALA A 78 1.99 -0.31 -13.36
C ALA A 78 3.08 0.17 -14.32
N ASP A 79 2.67 0.53 -15.54
CA ASP A 79 3.50 1.21 -16.53
C ASP A 79 3.22 2.72 -16.42
N THR A 80 4.25 3.50 -16.12
CA THR A 80 4.16 4.96 -15.97
C THR A 80 5.20 5.68 -16.80
N ASN A 81 5.04 7.00 -16.93
CA ASN A 81 6.09 7.85 -17.50
C ASN A 81 7.40 7.85 -16.69
N ALA A 82 7.36 7.51 -15.40
CA ALA A 82 8.55 7.38 -14.54
C ALA A 82 9.18 5.98 -14.56
N GLY A 83 8.56 5.02 -15.23
CA GLY A 83 9.02 3.64 -15.32
C GLY A 83 8.01 2.61 -14.81
N ASN A 84 8.48 1.38 -14.64
CA ASN A 84 7.68 0.25 -14.19
C ASN A 84 7.63 0.16 -12.67
N ILE A 85 6.43 -0.05 -12.14
CA ILE A 85 6.13 0.00 -10.71
C ILE A 85 5.57 -1.33 -10.24
N PRO A 86 6.28 -2.11 -9.39
CA PRO A 86 5.73 -3.30 -8.78
C PRO A 86 4.73 -2.91 -7.67
N ILE A 87 3.58 -3.58 -7.65
CA ILE A 87 2.49 -3.31 -6.72
C ILE A 87 2.05 -4.64 -6.13
N THR A 88 2.05 -4.72 -4.81
CA THR A 88 1.53 -5.88 -4.09
C THR A 88 0.19 -5.49 -3.48
N ALA A 89 -0.87 -6.21 -3.84
CA ALA A 89 -2.20 -6.03 -3.30
C ALA A 89 -2.58 -7.21 -2.39
N LYS A 90 -3.26 -6.92 -1.29
CA LYS A 90 -3.72 -7.89 -0.29
C LYS A 90 -5.21 -7.74 -0.06
N LEU A 91 -5.95 -8.81 -0.31
CA LEU A 91 -7.38 -8.89 -0.02
C LEU A 91 -7.63 -8.76 1.49
N GLN A 92 -8.55 -7.88 1.84
CA GLN A 92 -8.96 -7.59 3.21
C GLN A 92 -10.21 -8.40 3.60
N ASP A 93 -11.00 -8.83 2.62
CA ASP A 93 -12.22 -9.59 2.83
C ASP A 93 -12.51 -10.59 1.69
N ASP A 94 -13.56 -11.38 1.90
CA ASP A 94 -14.07 -12.35 0.93
C ASP A 94 -15.04 -11.69 -0.08
N LYS A 95 -15.05 -10.35 -0.17
CA LYS A 95 -15.89 -9.57 -1.12
C LYS A 95 -15.05 -8.82 -2.16
N GLY A 96 -13.73 -8.91 -2.09
CA GLY A 96 -12.83 -8.29 -3.05
C GLY A 96 -12.34 -6.90 -2.64
N LEU A 97 -12.54 -6.49 -1.38
CA LEU A 97 -11.83 -5.35 -0.82
C LEU A 97 -10.35 -5.69 -0.72
N PHE A 98 -9.46 -4.82 -1.17
CA PHE A 98 -8.03 -5.00 -1.04
C PHE A 98 -7.35 -3.69 -0.61
N ALA A 99 -6.19 -3.84 0.03
CA ALA A 99 -5.24 -2.75 0.22
C ALA A 99 -4.01 -3.07 -0.65
N TRP A 100 -3.30 -2.04 -1.13
CA TRP A 100 -2.11 -2.24 -1.93
C TRP A 100 -0.97 -1.35 -1.46
N ASN A 101 0.25 -1.78 -1.73
CA ASN A 101 1.46 -1.01 -1.51
C ASN A 101 2.37 -1.11 -2.73
N THR A 102 3.35 -0.22 -2.78
CA THR A 102 4.40 -0.24 -3.79
C THR A 102 5.74 0.12 -3.13
N GLN A 103 6.83 -0.34 -3.73
CA GLN A 103 8.20 -0.15 -3.27
C GLN A 103 9.01 0.54 -4.36
N ASN A 104 10.15 1.11 -3.99
CA ASN A 104 11.07 1.84 -4.88
C ASN A 104 10.51 3.19 -5.36
N PHE A 105 9.84 3.92 -4.45
CA PHE A 105 9.39 5.29 -4.66
C PHE A 105 10.00 6.21 -3.63
N VAL A 106 10.33 7.40 -4.08
CA VAL A 106 10.73 8.50 -3.21
C VAL A 106 9.73 9.64 -3.41
N ASN A 107 9.11 10.09 -2.31
CA ASN A 107 8.29 11.29 -2.29
C ASN A 107 9.22 12.51 -2.29
N LEU A 108 9.30 13.20 -3.43
CA LEU A 108 10.22 14.32 -3.62
C LEU A 108 9.88 15.50 -2.70
N LYS A 109 8.62 15.73 -2.35
CA LYS A 109 8.24 16.76 -1.40
C LYS A 109 8.81 16.48 0.00
N VAL A 110 8.80 15.22 0.44
CA VAL A 110 9.40 14.82 1.73
C VAL A 110 10.92 15.01 1.69
N VAL A 111 11.56 14.73 0.56
CA VAL A 111 12.99 14.98 0.35
C VAL A 111 13.30 16.48 0.42
N GLU A 112 12.56 17.30 -0.30
CA GLU A 112 12.68 18.77 -0.32
C GLU A 112 12.51 19.35 1.09
N ASP A 113 11.44 18.95 1.80
CA ASP A 113 11.18 19.38 3.17
C ASP A 113 12.33 18.98 4.12
N SER A 114 12.89 17.77 3.96
CA SER A 114 14.05 17.28 4.72
C SER A 114 15.31 18.11 4.46
N ILE A 115 15.59 18.43 3.19
CA ILE A 115 16.74 19.26 2.79
C ILE A 115 16.61 20.67 3.37
N GLN A 116 15.45 21.31 3.19
CA GLN A 116 15.20 22.66 3.69
C GLN A 116 15.33 22.73 5.22
N LYS A 117 14.73 21.76 5.92
CA LYS A 117 14.83 21.68 7.39
C LYS A 117 16.27 21.49 7.83
N GLY A 118 17.00 20.54 7.25
CA GLY A 118 18.37 20.28 7.66
C GLY A 118 19.32 21.45 7.37
N LEU A 119 19.18 22.15 6.25
CA LEU A 119 20.00 23.33 5.96
C LEU A 119 19.67 24.50 6.89
N LYS A 120 18.41 24.71 7.21
CA LYS A 120 18.00 25.71 8.22
C LYS A 120 18.55 25.40 9.60
N GLU A 121 18.58 24.13 9.99
CA GLU A 121 19.09 23.71 11.30
C GLU A 121 20.62 23.76 11.39
N GLN A 122 21.32 23.23 10.38
CA GLN A 122 22.77 23.04 10.38
C GLN A 122 23.55 24.31 10.04
N VAL A 123 23.12 25.06 9.02
CA VAL A 123 23.87 26.23 8.51
C VAL A 123 23.11 27.55 8.64
N LYS A 124 21.91 27.53 9.24
CA LYS A 124 21.05 28.71 9.47
C LYS A 124 20.67 29.46 8.19
N VAL A 125 20.57 28.74 7.08
CA VAL A 125 20.15 29.29 5.78
C VAL A 125 18.74 28.78 5.45
N ASP A 126 17.83 29.69 5.14
CA ASP A 126 16.55 29.35 4.51
C ASP A 126 16.77 29.15 3.01
N VAL A 127 16.41 27.98 2.49
CA VAL A 127 16.45 27.68 1.06
C VAL A 127 15.12 27.11 0.59
N THR A 128 14.88 27.17 -0.71
CA THR A 128 13.85 26.39 -1.39
C THR A 128 14.53 25.23 -2.11
N ALA A 129 14.12 23.99 -1.83
CA ALA A 129 14.60 22.81 -2.53
C ALA A 129 13.66 22.46 -3.70
N ASN A 130 14.24 21.99 -4.79
CA ASN A 130 13.54 21.50 -5.98
C ASN A 130 14.23 20.21 -6.45
N CYS A 131 13.52 19.09 -6.34
CA CYS A 131 13.97 17.78 -6.77
C CYS A 131 13.37 17.36 -8.13
N GLY A 132 12.65 18.26 -8.78
CA GLY A 132 11.98 18.07 -10.07
C GLY A 132 10.55 17.57 -9.94
N ASP A 133 9.88 17.48 -11.09
CA ASP A 133 8.56 16.87 -11.25
C ASP A 133 8.69 15.50 -11.93
N PRO A 134 7.74 14.56 -11.67
CA PRO A 134 6.57 14.67 -10.79
C PRO A 134 6.91 14.48 -9.29
N LYS A 135 5.92 14.68 -8.40
CA LYS A 135 6.06 14.59 -6.91
C LYS A 135 6.70 13.29 -6.39
N TYR A 136 6.65 12.22 -7.18
CA TYR A 136 7.25 10.94 -6.85
C TYR A 136 8.24 10.53 -7.93
N LYS A 137 9.37 9.98 -7.49
CA LYS A 137 10.40 9.43 -8.37
C LYS A 137 10.54 7.93 -8.13
N VAL A 138 10.60 7.15 -9.22
CA VAL A 138 11.00 5.75 -9.15
C VAL A 138 12.51 5.69 -8.87
N ALA A 139 12.88 5.13 -7.73
CA ALA A 139 14.27 4.95 -7.32
C ALA A 139 14.36 3.82 -6.29
N LYS A 140 15.32 2.91 -6.47
CA LYS A 140 15.57 1.77 -5.56
C LYS A 140 16.73 2.06 -4.62
N ALA A 141 16.91 1.23 -3.61
CA ALA A 141 18.06 1.30 -2.71
C ALA A 141 19.39 1.37 -3.49
N GLY A 142 20.25 2.33 -3.12
CA GLY A 142 21.53 2.58 -3.77
C GLY A 142 21.49 3.57 -4.94
N ASP A 143 20.30 3.90 -5.47
CA ASP A 143 20.18 4.94 -6.50
C ASP A 143 20.52 6.32 -5.92
N THR A 144 21.05 7.20 -6.77
CA THR A 144 21.30 8.60 -6.44
C THR A 144 20.63 9.52 -7.45
N PHE A 145 20.23 10.70 -6.99
CA PHE A 145 19.73 11.77 -7.84
C PHE A 145 20.07 13.13 -7.27
N LYS A 146 19.92 14.18 -8.07
CA LYS A 146 20.23 15.55 -7.69
C LYS A 146 18.95 16.34 -7.43
N CYS A 147 18.97 17.16 -6.40
CA CYS A 147 18.04 18.26 -6.20
C CYS A 147 18.81 19.59 -6.26
N GLN A 148 18.15 20.67 -6.62
CA GLN A 148 18.70 22.01 -6.55
C GLN A 148 18.12 22.73 -5.34
N VAL A 149 18.96 23.43 -4.58
CA VAL A 149 18.52 24.37 -3.54
C VAL A 149 18.82 25.79 -3.98
N GLU A 150 17.91 26.71 -3.70
CA GLU A 150 18.02 28.14 -3.99
C GLU A 150 17.84 28.95 -2.71
N ASP A 151 18.76 29.86 -2.40
CA ASP A 151 18.63 30.79 -1.28
C ASP A 151 17.85 32.07 -1.66
N LYS A 152 17.66 32.96 -0.68
CA LYS A 152 16.97 34.26 -0.90
C LYS A 152 17.71 35.19 -1.86
N GLN A 153 19.01 34.99 -2.02
CA GLN A 153 19.89 35.73 -2.93
C GLN A 153 19.95 35.11 -4.33
N LYS A 154 19.14 34.08 -4.61
CA LYS A 154 19.11 33.34 -5.88
C LYS A 154 20.38 32.53 -6.16
N ASN A 155 21.21 32.27 -5.14
CA ASN A 155 22.33 31.36 -5.30
C ASN A 155 21.81 29.93 -5.32
N LYS A 156 22.27 29.17 -6.32
CA LYS A 156 21.87 27.78 -6.53
C LYS A 156 23.00 26.84 -6.15
N LYS A 157 22.66 25.74 -5.48
CA LYS A 157 23.57 24.63 -5.23
C LYS A 157 22.90 23.30 -5.49
N ASP A 158 23.68 22.34 -5.93
CA ASP A 158 23.25 20.96 -6.07
C ASP A 158 23.33 20.25 -4.70
N VAL A 159 22.34 19.40 -4.46
CA VAL A 159 22.27 18.45 -3.35
C VAL A 159 22.19 17.06 -3.95
N GLU A 160 23.12 16.21 -3.58
CA GLU A 160 23.07 14.79 -3.95
C GLU A 160 22.24 14.05 -2.92
N VAL A 161 21.19 13.38 -3.39
CA VAL A 161 20.31 12.52 -2.60
C VAL A 161 20.61 11.07 -2.94
N ALA A 162 20.76 10.24 -1.92
CA ALA A 162 20.99 8.80 -2.02
C ALA A 162 19.84 8.05 -1.35
N VAL A 163 19.25 7.10 -2.07
CA VAL A 163 18.17 6.25 -1.58
C VAL A 163 18.76 5.11 -0.75
N LYS A 164 18.30 4.96 0.49
CA LYS A 164 18.84 4.01 1.47
C LYS A 164 18.19 2.64 1.38
N ASP A 165 16.89 2.61 1.10
CA ASP A 165 16.10 1.38 1.04
C ASP A 165 14.93 1.54 0.06
N ASN A 166 14.17 0.46 -0.10
CA ASN A 166 13.04 0.39 -1.02
C ASN A 166 11.76 1.01 -0.44
N GLU A 167 11.80 1.48 0.81
CA GLU A 167 10.70 2.17 1.49
C GLU A 167 10.73 3.69 1.20
N GLY A 168 11.83 4.15 0.58
CA GLY A 168 12.01 5.54 0.20
C GLY A 168 12.75 6.37 1.24
N ASN A 169 13.43 5.74 2.21
CA ASN A 169 14.31 6.47 3.11
C ASN A 169 15.54 6.97 2.34
N ILE A 170 16.03 8.15 2.70
CA ILE A 170 17.08 8.85 1.96
C ILE A 170 18.14 9.44 2.89
N SER A 171 19.34 9.67 2.35
CA SER A 171 20.29 10.63 2.90
C SER A 171 20.68 11.64 1.84
N TRP A 172 21.07 12.85 2.23
CA TRP A 172 21.52 13.85 1.28
C TRP A 172 22.76 14.58 1.78
N LYS A 173 23.52 15.14 0.84
CA LYS A 173 24.69 15.99 1.11
C LYS A 173 24.78 17.12 0.08
N LEU A 174 25.26 18.28 0.50
CA LEU A 174 25.61 19.35 -0.42
C LEU A 174 26.80 18.91 -1.28
N THR A 175 26.70 19.12 -2.59
CA THR A 175 27.87 18.96 -3.46
C THR A 175 28.76 20.20 -3.33
N LYS A 176 30.08 19.99 -3.40
CA LYS A 176 31.05 21.10 -3.36
C LYS A 176 30.98 21.95 -4.62
#